data_AF-A0A819VMC2-F1
#
_entry.id   AF-A0A819VMC2-F1
#
_cell.length_a   1.000
_cell.length_b   1.000
_cell.length_c   1.000
_cell.angle_alpha   90.00
_cell.angle_beta   90.00
_cell.angle_gamma   90.00
#
_symmetry.space_group_name_H-M   'P 1'
#
loop_
_entity.id
_entity.type
_entity.pdbx_description
1 polymer ?
#
loop_
_entity_poly.entity_id
_entity_poly.type
_entity_poly.pdbx_seq_one_letter_code
_entity_poly.pdbx_strand_id
1 'polypeptide(L)'
;HGFYPGYYVCFILGAFETYAGRGIRRQIRPYFQKNQATKSIYACITWLGTQIALNFAVTPFVLMEIQKVWYFYETWYFIVPIVSVILALTLKGASSKPKKNQ
;
A
#
# COMPACT_ATOMS: atom_id res chain seq x y z
N HIS A 1 10.25 -22.77 -4.79
CA HIS A 1 8.94 -22.39 -4.22
C HIS A 1 7.89 -22.82 -5.22
N GLY A 2 6.85 -23.56 -4.82
CA GLY A 2 5.85 -24.06 -5.76
C GLY A 2 5.14 -22.93 -6.51
N PHE A 3 4.72 -23.19 -7.75
CA PHE A 3 3.91 -22.29 -8.57
C PHE A 3 2.48 -22.15 -8.00
N TYR A 4 2.33 -21.62 -6.78
CA TYR A 4 1.00 -21.32 -6.24
C TYR A 4 0.56 -19.93 -6.68
N PRO A 5 -0.61 -19.80 -7.32
CA PRO A 5 -1.14 -18.51 -7.80
C PRO A 5 -1.20 -17.43 -6.71
N GLY A 6 -1.41 -17.82 -5.45
CA GLY A 6 -1.46 -16.91 -4.30
C GLY A 6 -0.17 -16.10 -4.08
N TYR A 7 1.01 -16.67 -4.40
CA TYR A 7 2.27 -15.94 -4.27
C TYR A 7 2.33 -14.72 -5.17
N TYR A 8 1.89 -14.86 -6.43
CA TYR A 8 1.91 -13.76 -7.40
C TYR A 8 0.99 -12.62 -6.97
N VAL A 9 -0.18 -12.94 -6.43
CA VAL A 9 -1.13 -11.94 -5.92
C VAL A 9 -0.51 -11.13 -4.79
N CYS A 10 0.14 -11.80 -3.82
CA CYS A 10 0.86 -11.13 -2.72
C CYS A 10 1.95 -10.19 -3.24
N PHE A 11 2.81 -10.65 -4.17
CA PHE A 11 3.90 -9.83 -4.69
C PHE A 11 3.41 -8.63 -5.51
N ILE A 12 2.39 -8.81 -6.34
CA ILE A 12 1.81 -7.72 -7.14
C ILE A 12 1.17 -6.68 -6.20
N LEU A 13 0.37 -7.13 -5.23
CA LEU A 13 -0.26 -6.24 -4.26
C LEU A 13 0.78 -5.46 -3.46
N GLY A 14 1.80 -6.15 -2.93
CA GLY A 14 2.90 -5.53 -2.20
C GLY A 14 3.70 -4.52 -3.03
N ALA A 15 3.85 -4.74 -4.34
CA ALA A 15 4.49 -3.78 -5.23
C ALA A 15 3.69 -2.47 -5.34
N PHE A 16 2.36 -2.56 -5.54
CA PHE A 16 1.48 -1.38 -5.56
C PHE A 16 1.46 -0.65 -4.23
N GLU A 17 1.32 -1.36 -3.12
CA GLU A 17 1.34 -0.78 -1.76
C GLU A 17 2.66 -0.07 -1.47
N THR A 18 3.78 -0.67 -1.85
CA THR A 18 5.11 -0.06 -1.69
C THR A 18 5.24 1.22 -2.51
N TYR A 19 4.78 1.20 -3.76
CA TYR A 19 4.83 2.37 -4.63
C TYR A 19 3.94 3.51 -4.09
N ALA A 20 2.69 3.20 -3.72
CA ALA A 20 1.77 4.13 -3.07
C ALA A 20 2.38 4.73 -1.80
N GLY A 21 2.92 3.89 -0.89
CA GLY A 21 3.55 4.33 0.35
C GLY A 21 4.75 5.26 0.14
N ARG A 22 5.54 5.05 -0.92
CA ARG A 22 6.62 5.98 -1.33
C ARG A 22 6.05 7.32 -1.79
N GLY A 23 4.97 7.30 -2.58
CA GLY A 23 4.23 8.49 -3.00
C GLY A 23 3.74 9.31 -1.80
N ILE A 24 3.07 8.66 -0.85
CA ILE A 24 2.53 9.28 0.37
C ILE A 24 3.66 9.93 1.18
N ARG A 25 4.76 9.21 1.41
CA ARG A 25 5.90 9.74 2.18
C ARG A 25 6.57 10.95 1.53
N ARG A 26 6.57 11.03 0.20
CA ARG A 26 7.22 12.13 -0.53
C ARG A 26 6.31 13.36 -0.66
N GLN A 27 5.04 13.13 -1.00
CA GLN A 27 4.12 14.21 -1.38
C GLN A 27 3.20 14.60 -0.23
N ILE A 28 2.69 13.63 0.53
CA ILE A 28 1.66 13.87 1.54
C ILE A 28 2.30 14.21 2.90
N ARG A 29 3.33 13.47 3.32
CA ARG A 29 3.98 13.65 4.64
C ARG A 29 4.32 15.12 4.97
N PRO A 30 4.91 15.94 4.07
CA PRO A 30 5.32 17.31 4.38
C PRO A 30 4.17 18.19 4.90
N TYR A 31 2.94 17.98 4.42
CA TYR A 31 1.78 18.77 4.87
C TYR A 31 1.43 18.53 6.35
N PHE A 32 1.78 17.37 6.90
CA PHE A 32 1.47 16.96 8.27
C PHE A 32 2.62 17.17 9.25
N GLN A 33 3.77 17.70 8.84
CA GLN A 33 4.93 17.92 9.73
C GLN A 33 4.91 19.28 10.44
N LYS A 34 3.86 20.10 10.26
CA LYS A 34 3.82 21.47 10.79
C LYS A 34 3.72 21.53 12.32
N ASN A 35 2.88 20.69 12.93
CA ASN A 35 2.63 20.69 14.37
C ASN A 35 2.73 19.26 14.94
N GLN A 36 3.02 19.13 16.24
CA GLN A 36 3.17 17.81 16.88
C GLN A 36 1.88 16.97 16.80
N ALA A 37 0.72 17.60 16.95
CA ALA A 37 -0.58 16.92 16.83
C ALA A 37 -0.80 16.33 15.42
N THR A 38 -0.55 17.11 14.37
CA THR A 38 -0.74 16.65 12.98
C THR A 38 0.26 15.57 12.58
N LYS A 39 1.48 15.61 13.14
CA LYS A 39 2.48 14.56 12.99
C LYS A 39 2.05 13.25 13.63
N SER A 40 1.52 13.28 14.86
CA SER A 40 1.00 12.09 15.56
C SER A 40 -0.22 11.49 14.87
N ILE A 41 -1.13 12.33 14.38
CA ILE A 41 -2.31 11.89 13.60
C ILE A 41 -1.84 11.19 12.33
N TYR A 42 -0.92 11.80 11.57
CA TYR A 42 -0.34 11.18 10.38
C TYR A 42 0.34 9.85 10.70
N ALA A 43 1.11 9.77 11.81
CA ALA A 43 1.76 8.54 12.24
C ALA A 43 0.75 7.43 12.56
N CYS A 44 -0.32 7.75 13.28
CA CYS A 44 -1.39 6.80 13.61
C CYS A 44 -2.11 6.29 12.36
N ILE A 45 -2.53 7.20 11.47
CA ILE A 45 -3.23 6.83 10.22
C ILE A 45 -2.33 5.98 9.32
N THR A 46 -1.08 6.38 9.14
CA THR A 46 -0.14 5.61 8.28
C THR A 46 0.26 4.27 8.89
N TRP A 47 0.36 4.19 10.22
CA TRP A 47 0.57 2.92 10.90
C TRP A 47 -0.62 1.98 10.74
N LEU A 48 -1.85 2.47 10.99
CA LEU A 48 -3.08 1.69 10.78
C LEU A 48 -3.20 1.23 9.33
N GLY A 49 -2.99 2.13 8.36
CA GLY A 49 -3.01 1.78 6.94
C GLY A 49 -1.97 0.71 6.58
N THR A 50 -0.77 0.78 7.17
CA THR A 50 0.28 -0.23 6.95
C THR A 50 -0.12 -1.58 7.54
N GLN A 51 -0.72 -1.63 8.73
CA GLN A 51 -1.20 -2.87 9.33
C GLN A 51 -2.29 -3.52 8.47
N ILE A 52 -3.23 -2.74 7.95
CA ILE A 52 -4.30 -3.25 7.08
C ILE A 52 -3.70 -3.80 5.77
N ALA A 53 -2.83 -3.02 5.11
CA ALA A 53 -2.15 -3.42 3.88
C ALA A 53 -1.36 -4.74 4.05
N LEU A 54 -0.54 -4.82 5.11
CA LEU A 54 0.24 -6.03 5.40
C LEU A 54 -0.65 -7.26 5.65
N ASN A 55 -1.74 -7.11 6.40
CA ASN A 55 -2.66 -8.22 6.63
C ASN A 55 -3.26 -8.70 5.30
N PHE A 56 -3.70 -7.78 4.44
CA PHE A 56 -4.24 -8.10 3.10
C PHE A 56 -3.23 -8.76 2.17
N ALA A 57 -1.97 -8.33 2.23
CA ALA A 57 -0.88 -8.91 1.46
C ALA A 57 -0.50 -10.31 1.96
N VAL A 58 -0.64 -10.59 3.26
CA VAL A 58 -0.32 -11.89 3.86
C VAL A 58 -1.48 -12.90 3.70
N THR A 59 -2.72 -12.44 3.58
CA THR A 59 -3.91 -13.29 3.38
C THR A 59 -3.73 -14.37 2.29
N PRO A 60 -3.25 -14.08 1.07
CA PRO A 60 -2.99 -15.10 0.04
C PRO A 60 -2.01 -16.19 0.45
N PHE A 61 -1.04 -15.86 1.30
CA PHE A 61 -0.04 -16.80 1.78
C PHE A 61 -0.62 -17.73 2.84
N VAL A 62 -1.45 -17.22 3.75
CA VAL A 62 -2.06 -18.01 4.83
C VAL A 62 -3.13 -18.95 4.31
N LEU A 63 -4.00 -18.48 3.40
CA LEU A 63 -5.15 -19.27 2.97
C LEU A 63 -4.80 -20.40 1.98
N MET A 64 -3.64 -20.35 1.32
CA MET A 64 -3.09 -21.33 0.35
C MET A 64 -4.03 -21.82 -0.79
N GLU A 65 -5.30 -21.41 -0.79
CA GLU A 65 -6.34 -21.70 -1.79
C GLU A 65 -6.88 -20.41 -2.39
N ILE A 66 -6.79 -20.28 -3.71
CA ILE A 66 -7.18 -19.06 -4.43
C ILE A 66 -8.66 -18.69 -4.26
N GLN A 67 -9.54 -19.68 -4.10
CA GLN A 67 -10.98 -19.46 -3.93
C GLN A 67 -11.30 -18.75 -2.61
N LYS A 68 -10.64 -19.16 -1.52
CA LYS A 68 -10.83 -18.54 -0.21
C LYS A 68 -10.25 -17.11 -0.17
N VAL A 69 -9.15 -16.89 -0.88
CA VAL A 69 -8.55 -15.56 -1.05
C VAL A 69 -9.49 -14.64 -1.82
N TRP A 70 -10.08 -15.13 -2.91
CA TRP A 70 -11.03 -14.37 -3.72
C TRP A 70 -12.27 -13.96 -2.91
N TYR A 71 -12.85 -14.92 -2.18
CA TYR A 71 -14.00 -14.65 -1.30
C TYR A 71 -13.68 -13.62 -0.21
N PHE A 72 -12.49 -13.70 0.40
CA PHE A 72 -12.05 -12.71 1.38
C PHE A 72 -11.96 -11.30 0.78
N TYR A 73 -11.36 -11.16 -0.40
CA TYR A 73 -11.27 -9.85 -1.07
C TYR A 73 -12.63 -9.31 -1.51
N GLU A 74 -13.54 -10.18 -1.95
CA GLU A 74 -14.91 -9.81 -2.30
C GLU A 74 -15.68 -9.30 -1.08
N THR A 75 -15.53 -9.96 0.08
CA THR A 75 -16.16 -9.53 1.35
C THR A 75 -15.68 -8.14 1.79
N TRP A 76 -14.44 -7.79 1.42
CA TRP A 76 -13.85 -6.47 1.66
C TRP A 76 -13.95 -5.53 0.45
N TYR A 77 -14.78 -5.88 -0.54
CA TYR A 77 -15.04 -5.08 -1.75
C TYR A 77 -13.79 -4.63 -2.50
N PHE A 78 -12.69 -5.40 -2.42
CA PHE A 78 -11.39 -5.07 -3.00
C PHE A 78 -10.85 -3.67 -2.62
N ILE A 79 -11.29 -3.10 -1.49
CA ILE A 79 -11.00 -1.70 -1.12
C ILE A 79 -9.49 -1.45 -1.04
N VAL A 80 -8.73 -2.33 -0.39
CA VAL A 80 -7.29 -2.14 -0.17
C VAL A 80 -6.49 -2.17 -1.49
N PRO A 81 -6.68 -3.17 -2.39
CA PRO A 81 -6.10 -3.13 -3.73
C PRO A 81 -6.49 -1.89 -4.53
N ILE A 82 -7.78 -1.53 -4.54
CA ILE A 82 -8.29 -0.37 -5.30
C ILE A 82 -7.62 0.92 -4.82
N VAL A 83 -7.60 1.16 -3.51
CA VAL A 83 -6.96 2.34 -2.91
C VAL A 83 -5.47 2.36 -3.22
N SER A 84 -4.79 1.21 -3.12
CA SER A 84 -3.36 1.11 -3.42
C SER A 84 -3.05 1.44 -4.88
N VAL A 85 -3.86 0.97 -5.83
CA VAL A 85 -3.73 1.29 -7.26
C VAL A 85 -4.01 2.77 -7.51
N ILE A 86 -5.09 3.33 -6.96
CA ILE A 86 -5.42 4.76 -7.11
C ILE A 86 -4.28 5.63 -6.58
N LEU A 87 -3.76 5.32 -5.38
CA LEU A 87 -2.65 6.06 -4.78
C LEU A 87 -1.37 5.88 -5.60
N ALA A 88 -1.12 4.69 -6.15
CA ALA A 88 0.03 4.46 -7.03
C ALA A 88 -0.09 5.21 -8.37
N LEU A 89 -1.29 5.37 -8.93
CA LEU A 89 -1.46 6.11 -10.18
C LEU A 89 -1.42 7.63 -9.98
N THR A 90 -2.00 8.12 -8.89
CA THR A 90 -2.09 9.56 -8.60
C THR A 90 -0.79 10.12 -8.03
N LEU A 91 -0.10 9.36 -7.19
CA LEU A 91 1.14 9.81 -6.57
C LEU A 91 2.31 9.38 -7.44
N LYS A 92 2.99 10.36 -8.08
CA LYS A 92 4.30 10.14 -8.72
C LYS A 92 5.26 9.43 -7.76
N GLY A 93 5.43 8.12 -7.93
CA GLY A 93 6.31 7.31 -7.11
C GLY A 93 7.74 7.47 -7.58
N ALA A 94 8.57 8.03 -6.69
CA ALA A 94 10.03 8.01 -6.68
C ALA A 94 10.84 8.41 -7.94
N SER A 95 10.26 8.57 -9.14
CA SER A 95 10.96 9.06 -10.33
C SER A 95 10.64 10.53 -10.55
N SER A 96 11.21 11.37 -9.69
CA SER A 96 11.54 12.72 -10.16
C SER A 96 12.93 13.00 -9.68
N LYS A 97 13.86 13.03 -10.66
CA LYS A 97 15.24 13.46 -10.49
C LYS A 97 15.27 14.72 -9.62
N PRO A 98 16.24 14.88 -8.73
CA PRO A 98 16.41 16.15 -8.03
C PRO A 98 16.55 17.24 -9.08
N LYS A 99 15.72 18.28 -9.00
CA LYS A 99 15.94 19.51 -9.77
C LYS A 99 17.33 20.02 -9.37
N LYS A 100 18.30 19.90 -10.28
CA LYS A 100 19.57 20.63 -10.17
C LYS A 100 19.19 22.09 -10.39
N ASN A 101 19.17 22.87 -9.31
CA ASN A 101 19.12 24.32 -9.43
C ASN A 101 20.49 24.74 -10.01
N GLN A 102 20.49 25.19 -11.26
CA GLN A 102 21.47 26.13 -11.80
C GLN A 102 20.75 27.47 -11.91
#